data_AF-A0A2V4GS64-F1
#
_entry.id   AF-A0A2V4GS64-F1
#
_cell.length_a   1.000
_cell.length_b   1.000
_cell.length_c   1.000
_cell.angle_alpha   90.00
_cell.angle_beta   90.00
_cell.angle_gamma   90.00
#
_symmetry.space_group_name_H-M   'P 1'
#
loop_
_entity.id
_entity.type
_entity.pdbx_description
1 polymer ?
#
loop_
_entity_poly.entity_id
_entity_poly.type
_entity_poly.pdbx_seq_one_letter_code
_entity_poly.pdbx_strand_id
1 'polypeptide(L)'
;MRYSKRMGQVFLQSRRIASYEVDLLGEPGTVLEIGPGHGVLTKILVERGFNVTAVEKDRYIYGELQALKANNLNLINMDFLDMAPGSYDYIIGNIPYSISSPIIFKIYEFNFKRSVIMVQKEFAEKIALPDDMSRLYVNAYVRYRIELKRYVSKRNFNPQPEVDSAILVLEKKKYEEPYPMDFLDGVLIEMFSKKRKKLSNIFDVYPPGMGDKRPSNLTVSEILDLVRLLYESGFSTRR
;
A
#
# COMPACT_ATOMS: atom_id res chain seq x y z
N MET A 1 -15.05 -23.04 -18.35
CA MET A 1 -14.61 -22.17 -17.23
C MET A 1 -13.09 -22.09 -17.23
N ARG A 2 -12.50 -21.04 -17.80
CA ARG A 2 -11.05 -20.79 -17.73
C ARG A 2 -10.83 -19.66 -16.72
N TYR A 3 -10.66 -20.06 -15.46
CA TYR A 3 -10.44 -19.18 -14.32
C TYR A 3 -9.28 -18.21 -14.52
N SER A 4 -9.40 -17.09 -13.80
CA SER A 4 -8.45 -16.07 -13.29
C SER A 4 -6.94 -16.34 -13.23
N LYS A 5 -6.37 -17.42 -13.77
CA LYS A 5 -4.91 -17.65 -13.85
C LYS A 5 -4.17 -16.49 -14.52
N ARG A 6 -4.82 -15.70 -15.38
CA ARG A 6 -4.21 -14.52 -16.02
C ARG A 6 -4.03 -13.32 -15.08
N MET A 7 -4.70 -13.26 -13.92
CA MET A 7 -4.61 -12.12 -12.99
C MET A 7 -3.89 -12.42 -11.67
N GLY A 8 -3.49 -13.68 -11.41
CA GLY A 8 -2.77 -14.04 -10.19
C GLY A 8 -3.56 -13.82 -8.89
N GLN A 9 -4.89 -13.78 -8.97
CA GLN A 9 -5.77 -13.58 -7.81
C GLN A 9 -5.76 -14.82 -6.91
N VAL A 10 -5.59 -14.58 -5.60
CA VAL A 10 -5.70 -15.59 -4.54
C VAL A 10 -6.73 -15.12 -3.52
N PHE A 11 -7.66 -15.99 -3.15
CA PHE A 11 -8.77 -15.62 -2.27
C PHE A 11 -8.54 -16.17 -0.86
N LEU A 12 -8.57 -15.29 0.14
CA LEU A 12 -8.56 -15.70 1.54
C LEU A 12 -9.82 -16.51 1.84
N GLN A 13 -9.65 -17.69 2.42
CA GLN A 13 -10.78 -18.55 2.83
C GLN A 13 -11.03 -18.51 4.35
N SER A 14 -10.05 -18.05 5.12
CA SER A 14 -10.10 -18.09 6.58
C SER A 14 -10.92 -16.95 7.16
N ARG A 15 -12.17 -17.24 7.56
CA ARG A 15 -13.05 -16.29 8.27
C ARG A 15 -12.40 -15.75 9.55
N ARG A 16 -11.58 -16.55 10.24
CA ARG A 16 -10.86 -16.12 11.46
C ARG A 16 -9.84 -15.02 11.16
N ILE A 17 -9.10 -15.13 10.05
CA ILE A 17 -8.14 -14.09 9.65
C ILE A 17 -8.89 -12.84 9.20
N ALA A 18 -9.93 -13.00 8.36
CA ALA A 18 -10.76 -11.87 7.94
C ALA A 18 -11.41 -11.13 9.12
N SER A 19 -11.90 -11.87 10.12
CA SER A 19 -12.43 -11.28 11.36
C SER A 19 -11.38 -10.46 12.10
N TYR A 20 -10.14 -10.97 12.20
CA TYR A 20 -9.03 -10.24 12.80
C TYR A 20 -8.68 -8.97 12.02
N GLU A 21 -8.72 -8.99 10.69
CA GLU A 21 -8.51 -7.79 9.87
C GLU A 21 -9.57 -6.72 10.14
N VAL A 22 -10.85 -7.12 10.28
CA VAL A 22 -11.93 -6.19 10.63
C VAL A 22 -11.79 -5.67 12.07
N ASP A 23 -11.32 -6.50 13.02
CA ASP A 23 -11.03 -6.06 14.40
C ASP A 23 -10.01 -4.91 14.44
N LEU A 24 -9.05 -4.88 13.52
CA LEU A 24 -8.01 -3.83 13.46
C LEU A 24 -8.56 -2.46 13.02
N LEU A 25 -9.75 -2.41 12.39
CA LEU A 25 -10.40 -1.15 12.02
C LEU A 25 -10.93 -0.40 13.26
N GLY A 26 -11.39 -1.13 14.28
CA GLY A 26 -12.04 -0.57 15.47
C GLY A 26 -13.55 -0.48 15.31
N GLU A 27 -14.15 0.60 15.81
CA GLU A 27 -15.61 0.79 15.81
C GLU A 27 -16.18 0.96 14.38
N PRO A 28 -17.44 0.56 14.14
CA PRO A 28 -18.06 0.69 12.83
C PRO A 28 -18.11 2.13 12.31
N GLY A 29 -17.76 2.29 11.03
CA GLY A 29 -17.77 3.56 10.30
C GLY A 29 -17.92 3.34 8.80
N THR A 30 -17.55 4.34 8.01
CA THR A 30 -17.47 4.20 6.55
C THR A 30 -16.20 3.45 6.16
N VAL A 31 -16.34 2.40 5.36
CA VAL A 31 -15.20 1.57 4.93
C VAL A 31 -15.21 1.36 3.43
N LEU A 32 -14.04 1.56 2.82
CA LEU A 32 -13.78 1.19 1.44
C LEU A 32 -13.05 -0.17 1.41
N GLU A 33 -13.68 -1.17 0.82
CA GLU A 33 -13.08 -2.48 0.59
C GLU A 33 -12.54 -2.58 -0.85
N ILE A 34 -11.22 -2.79 -0.98
CA ILE A 34 -10.53 -2.95 -2.27
C ILE A 34 -10.46 -4.44 -2.62
N GLY A 35 -11.08 -4.83 -3.72
CA GLY A 35 -11.04 -6.22 -4.21
C GLY A 35 -11.68 -7.20 -3.23
N PRO A 36 -13.00 -7.11 -2.98
CA PRO A 36 -13.72 -7.97 -2.04
C PRO A 36 -13.63 -9.47 -2.36
N GLY A 37 -13.33 -9.85 -3.61
CA GLY A 37 -13.31 -11.25 -4.02
C GLY A 37 -14.67 -11.91 -3.74
N HIS A 38 -14.67 -13.14 -3.22
CA HIS A 38 -15.93 -13.82 -2.84
C HIS A 38 -16.60 -13.28 -1.56
N GLY A 39 -16.19 -12.10 -1.07
CA GLY A 39 -16.87 -11.32 -0.03
C GLY A 39 -16.64 -11.80 1.39
N VAL A 40 -15.49 -12.42 1.68
CA VAL A 40 -15.18 -12.93 3.03
C VAL A 40 -15.06 -11.76 4.02
N LEU A 41 -14.40 -10.67 3.64
CA LEU A 41 -14.33 -9.44 4.43
C LEU A 41 -15.66 -8.68 4.37
N THR A 42 -16.22 -8.48 3.17
CA THR A 42 -17.52 -7.82 2.96
C THR A 42 -18.61 -8.31 3.90
N LYS A 43 -18.79 -9.63 4.02
CA LYS A 43 -19.81 -10.23 4.90
C LYS A 43 -19.61 -9.83 6.36
N ILE A 44 -18.37 -9.89 6.86
CA ILE A 44 -18.05 -9.56 8.25
C ILE A 44 -18.24 -8.07 8.51
N LEU A 45 -17.83 -7.20 7.57
CA LEU A 45 -18.00 -5.75 7.67
C LEU A 45 -19.48 -5.38 7.75
N VAL A 46 -20.29 -5.96 6.85
CA VAL A 46 -21.74 -5.76 6.83
C VAL A 46 -22.40 -6.24 8.13
N GLU A 47 -22.09 -7.46 8.57
CA GLU A 47 -22.63 -8.06 9.81
C GLU A 47 -22.28 -7.23 11.06
N ARG A 48 -21.13 -6.55 11.06
CA ARG A 48 -20.66 -5.70 12.15
C ARG A 48 -21.13 -4.25 12.05
N GLY A 49 -21.96 -3.92 11.07
CA GLY A 49 -22.60 -2.61 10.97
C GLY A 49 -21.74 -1.52 10.32
N PHE A 50 -20.67 -1.87 9.61
CA PHE A 50 -19.92 -0.90 8.81
C PHE A 50 -20.76 -0.45 7.60
N ASN A 51 -20.57 0.80 7.16
CA ASN A 51 -21.11 1.27 5.88
C ASN A 51 -20.08 1.00 4.78
N VAL A 52 -20.29 -0.09 4.03
CA VAL A 52 -19.30 -0.65 3.12
C VAL A 52 -19.48 -0.11 1.72
N THR A 53 -18.42 0.46 1.15
CA THR A 53 -18.26 0.59 -0.30
C THR A 53 -17.24 -0.45 -0.73
N ALA A 54 -17.60 -1.40 -1.58
CA ALA A 54 -16.66 -2.40 -2.10
C ALA A 54 -16.46 -2.23 -3.61
N VAL A 55 -15.19 -2.22 -4.03
CA VAL A 55 -14.78 -1.98 -5.41
C VAL A 55 -14.16 -3.25 -5.97
N GLU A 56 -14.81 -3.84 -6.97
CA GLU A 56 -14.37 -5.07 -7.62
C GLU A 56 -14.26 -4.86 -9.13
N LYS A 57 -13.10 -5.15 -9.70
CA LYS A 57 -12.87 -5.02 -11.14
C LYS A 57 -13.47 -6.20 -11.91
N ASP A 58 -13.42 -7.40 -11.34
CA ASP A 58 -13.94 -8.60 -11.98
C ASP A 58 -15.47 -8.58 -11.98
N ARG A 59 -16.05 -8.42 -13.18
CA ARG A 59 -17.51 -8.32 -13.36
C ARG A 59 -18.27 -9.57 -12.91
N TYR A 60 -17.65 -10.75 -12.98
CA TYR A 60 -18.29 -11.99 -12.55
C TYR A 60 -18.35 -12.05 -11.02
N ILE A 61 -17.23 -11.80 -10.33
CA ILE A 61 -17.18 -11.72 -8.87
C ILE A 61 -18.12 -10.62 -8.34
N TYR A 62 -18.10 -9.45 -8.99
CA TYR A 62 -19.04 -8.37 -8.70
C TYR A 62 -20.50 -8.86 -8.76
N GLY A 63 -20.87 -9.63 -9.77
CA GLY A 63 -22.20 -10.22 -9.90
C GLY A 63 -22.55 -11.20 -8.77
N GLU A 64 -21.59 -12.01 -8.30
CA GLU A 64 -21.78 -12.88 -7.14
C GLU A 64 -22.06 -12.08 -5.86
N LEU A 65 -21.35 -10.97 -5.65
CA LEU A 65 -21.50 -10.12 -4.47
C LEU A 65 -22.86 -9.41 -4.40
N GLN A 66 -23.50 -9.14 -5.54
CA GLN A 66 -24.84 -8.54 -5.56
C GLN A 66 -25.88 -9.41 -4.83
N ALA A 67 -25.65 -10.71 -4.71
CA ALA A 67 -26.54 -11.61 -3.98
C ALA A 67 -26.57 -11.35 -2.46
N LEU A 68 -25.59 -10.62 -1.90
CA LEU A 68 -25.55 -10.28 -0.48
C LEU A 68 -26.71 -9.38 -0.04
N LYS A 69 -27.23 -8.53 -0.94
CA LYS A 69 -28.41 -7.67 -0.72
C LYS A 69 -28.45 -6.98 0.66
N ALA A 70 -27.33 -6.40 1.08
CA ALA A 70 -27.23 -5.70 2.36
C ALA A 70 -27.49 -4.19 2.19
N ASN A 71 -28.26 -3.59 3.09
CA ASN A 71 -28.63 -2.16 3.02
C ASN A 71 -27.43 -1.22 3.24
N ASN A 72 -26.41 -1.69 3.96
CA ASN A 72 -25.17 -0.98 4.26
C ASN A 72 -24.01 -1.39 3.33
N LEU A 73 -24.33 -1.88 2.12
CA LEU A 73 -23.35 -2.27 1.10
C LEU A 73 -23.60 -1.54 -0.21
N ASN A 74 -22.61 -0.77 -0.65
CA ASN A 74 -22.52 -0.17 -1.97
C ASN A 74 -21.46 -0.91 -2.80
N LEU A 75 -21.85 -1.56 -3.90
CA LEU A 75 -20.96 -2.31 -4.79
C LEU A 75 -20.65 -1.51 -6.06
N ILE A 76 -19.36 -1.33 -6.36
CA ILE A 76 -18.89 -0.63 -7.55
C ILE A 76 -18.07 -1.59 -8.43
N ASN A 77 -18.43 -1.74 -9.70
CA ASN A 77 -17.64 -2.52 -10.67
C ASN A 77 -16.62 -1.61 -11.37
N MET A 78 -15.40 -1.53 -10.84
CA MET A 78 -14.34 -0.64 -11.32
C MET A 78 -12.97 -1.16 -10.89
N ASP A 79 -11.90 -0.80 -11.61
CA ASP A 79 -10.55 -0.91 -11.08
C ASP A 79 -10.31 0.17 -10.02
N PHE A 80 -9.89 -0.22 -8.81
CA PHE A 80 -9.59 0.75 -7.76
C PHE A 80 -8.52 1.78 -8.17
N LEU A 81 -7.58 1.42 -9.06
CA LEU A 81 -6.59 2.36 -9.58
C LEU A 81 -7.21 3.50 -10.40
N ASP A 82 -8.36 3.25 -11.02
CA ASP A 82 -9.12 4.25 -11.79
C ASP A 82 -10.14 5.02 -10.93
N MET A 83 -10.34 4.61 -9.68
CA MET A 83 -11.30 5.24 -8.77
C MET A 83 -10.85 6.64 -8.36
N ALA A 84 -11.78 7.60 -8.42
CA ALA A 84 -11.55 8.95 -7.90
C ALA A 84 -11.36 8.91 -6.36
N PRO A 85 -10.39 9.65 -5.81
CA PRO A 85 -10.20 9.71 -4.37
C PRO A 85 -11.43 10.23 -3.62
N GLY A 86 -11.74 9.59 -2.50
CA GLY A 86 -12.86 9.95 -1.61
C GLY A 86 -12.44 9.97 -0.14
N SER A 87 -13.42 10.17 0.76
CA SER A 87 -13.22 10.15 2.20
C SER A 87 -13.93 8.95 2.83
N TYR A 88 -13.18 8.16 3.60
CA TYR A 88 -13.67 7.02 4.35
C TYR A 88 -13.04 7.03 5.74
N ASP A 89 -13.68 6.47 6.76
CA ASP A 89 -12.98 6.23 8.03
C ASP A 89 -11.87 5.20 7.84
N TYR A 90 -12.17 4.18 7.03
CA TYR A 90 -11.35 2.99 6.87
C TYR A 90 -11.14 2.59 5.40
N ILE A 91 -9.98 2.01 5.10
CA ILE A 91 -9.71 1.32 3.84
C ILE A 91 -9.21 -0.09 4.15
N ILE A 92 -9.84 -1.12 3.60
CA ILE A 92 -9.46 -2.51 3.84
C ILE A 92 -9.31 -3.29 2.53
N GLY A 93 -8.41 -4.26 2.45
CA GLY A 93 -8.34 -5.10 1.26
C GLY A 93 -7.21 -6.12 1.21
N ASN A 94 -7.49 -7.24 0.54
CA ASN A 94 -6.53 -8.31 0.27
C ASN A 94 -5.93 -8.10 -1.12
N ILE A 95 -4.81 -7.39 -1.16
CA ILE A 95 -4.32 -6.79 -2.38
C ILE A 95 -3.61 -7.83 -3.26
N PRO A 96 -4.00 -7.97 -4.54
CA PRO A 96 -3.28 -8.83 -5.46
C PRO A 96 -1.81 -8.43 -5.58
N TYR A 97 -0.95 -9.43 -5.63
CA TYR A 97 0.50 -9.25 -5.45
C TYR A 97 1.16 -8.42 -6.55
N SER A 98 0.64 -8.52 -7.78
CA SER A 98 1.15 -7.78 -8.95
C SER A 98 0.90 -6.27 -8.86
N ILE A 99 -0.04 -5.83 -8.02
CA ILE A 99 -0.46 -4.43 -7.93
C ILE A 99 -0.27 -3.83 -6.53
N SER A 100 0.44 -4.50 -5.61
CA SER A 100 0.61 -3.98 -4.24
C SER A 100 1.27 -2.60 -4.21
N SER A 101 2.29 -2.34 -5.04
CA SER A 101 2.93 -1.01 -5.12
C SER A 101 1.95 0.10 -5.55
N PRO A 102 1.33 0.03 -6.74
CA PRO A 102 0.42 1.10 -7.18
C PRO A 102 -0.78 1.29 -6.24
N ILE A 103 -1.28 0.22 -5.62
CA ILE A 103 -2.37 0.32 -4.63
C ILE A 103 -1.94 1.12 -3.40
N ILE A 104 -0.74 0.87 -2.84
CA ILE A 104 -0.22 1.65 -1.71
C ILE A 104 -0.17 3.14 -2.05
N PHE A 105 0.35 3.50 -3.23
CA PHE A 105 0.40 4.91 -3.63
C PHE A 105 -1.00 5.49 -3.84
N LYS A 106 -1.90 4.75 -4.49
CA LYS A 106 -3.27 5.19 -4.74
C LYS A 106 -4.07 5.41 -3.46
N ILE A 107 -3.92 4.55 -2.46
CA ILE A 107 -4.55 4.70 -1.14
C ILE A 107 -4.19 6.06 -0.52
N TYR A 108 -2.98 6.58 -0.74
CA TYR A 108 -2.53 7.86 -0.17
C TYR A 108 -3.33 9.05 -0.69
N GLU A 109 -3.93 8.94 -1.87
CA GLU A 109 -4.77 9.99 -2.44
C GLU A 109 -6.09 10.15 -1.69
N PHE A 110 -6.58 9.08 -1.05
CA PHE A 110 -7.83 9.09 -0.28
C PHE A 110 -7.64 9.73 1.09
N ASN A 111 -8.73 10.27 1.65
CA ASN A 111 -8.77 10.70 3.04
C ASN A 111 -9.26 9.54 3.91
N PHE A 112 -8.44 9.12 4.88
CA PHE A 112 -8.78 8.03 5.79
C PHE A 112 -8.03 8.11 7.11
N LYS A 113 -8.60 7.50 8.15
CA LYS A 113 -7.97 7.45 9.48
C LYS A 113 -7.02 6.26 9.58
N ARG A 114 -7.46 5.10 9.13
CA ARG A 114 -6.71 3.84 9.20
C ARG A 114 -6.98 2.97 7.99
N SER A 115 -5.95 2.29 7.50
CA SER A 115 -6.11 1.24 6.51
C SER A 115 -5.54 -0.09 7.01
N VAL A 116 -6.21 -1.19 6.69
CA VAL A 116 -5.78 -2.56 6.97
C VAL A 116 -5.66 -3.28 5.64
N ILE A 117 -4.46 -3.70 5.26
CA ILE A 117 -4.26 -4.40 4.00
C ILE A 117 -3.48 -5.68 4.21
N MET A 118 -3.77 -6.67 3.37
CA MET A 118 -2.95 -7.86 3.25
C MET A 118 -2.22 -7.86 1.91
N VAL A 119 -0.91 -8.10 1.97
CA VAL A 119 0.01 -8.13 0.83
C VAL A 119 0.96 -9.32 0.96
N GLN A 120 1.79 -9.58 -0.06
CA GLN A 120 2.87 -10.57 0.06
C GLN A 120 3.80 -10.25 1.23
N LYS A 121 4.29 -11.31 1.90
CA LYS A 121 5.23 -11.18 3.01
C LYS A 121 6.45 -10.32 2.67
N GLU A 122 7.15 -10.63 1.57
CA GLU A 122 8.35 -9.87 1.17
C GLU A 122 8.04 -8.40 0.87
N PHE A 123 6.89 -8.13 0.25
CA PHE A 123 6.45 -6.76 -0.02
C PHE A 123 6.15 -6.02 1.29
N ALA A 124 5.46 -6.66 2.24
CA ALA A 124 5.18 -6.09 3.56
C ALA A 124 6.46 -5.79 4.32
N GLU A 125 7.39 -6.74 4.38
CA GLU A 125 8.70 -6.55 5.04
C GLU A 125 9.44 -5.39 4.38
N LYS A 126 9.45 -5.29 3.05
CA LYS A 126 10.11 -4.21 2.31
C LYS A 126 9.58 -2.81 2.60
N ILE A 127 8.31 -2.65 2.97
CA ILE A 127 7.74 -1.33 3.28
C ILE A 127 7.63 -1.06 4.79
N ALA A 128 7.69 -2.09 5.63
CA ALA A 128 7.56 -1.97 7.07
C ALA A 128 8.90 -2.00 7.82
N LEU A 129 9.92 -2.69 7.28
CA LEU A 129 11.21 -2.88 7.94
C LEU A 129 12.32 -2.05 7.28
N PRO A 130 13.23 -1.44 8.06
CA PRO A 130 14.32 -0.61 7.54
C PRO A 130 15.47 -1.41 6.91
N ASP A 131 15.38 -2.74 6.87
CA ASP A 131 16.50 -3.64 6.54
C ASP A 131 16.95 -3.56 5.07
N ASP A 132 16.05 -3.17 4.15
CA ASP A 132 16.36 -2.93 2.73
C ASP A 132 15.99 -1.49 2.34
N MET A 133 16.93 -0.57 2.57
CA MET A 133 16.78 0.82 2.18
C MET A 133 16.56 0.91 0.66
N SER A 134 15.34 1.26 0.29
CA SER A 134 14.87 1.23 -1.09
C SER A 134 13.98 2.41 -1.40
N ARG A 135 13.84 2.74 -2.68
CA ARG A 135 12.89 3.77 -3.15
C ARG A 135 11.51 3.54 -2.56
N LEU A 136 11.02 2.30 -2.58
CA LEU A 136 9.68 1.96 -2.11
C LEU A 136 9.55 2.15 -0.60
N TYR A 137 10.56 1.74 0.18
CA TYR A 137 10.59 1.93 1.62
C TYR A 137 10.50 3.42 1.99
N VAL A 138 11.36 4.27 1.41
CA VAL A 138 11.36 5.72 1.70
C VAL A 138 10.02 6.34 1.31
N ASN A 139 9.48 5.97 0.15
CA ASN A 139 8.17 6.42 -0.31
C ASN A 139 7.02 6.06 0.63
N ALA A 140 7.02 4.83 1.12
CA ALA A 140 6.03 4.35 2.08
C ALA A 140 6.19 5.06 3.44
N TYR A 141 7.44 5.22 3.89
CA TYR A 141 7.78 5.87 5.16
C TYR A 141 7.30 7.33 5.24
N VAL A 142 7.45 8.11 4.17
CA VAL A 142 6.99 9.52 4.17
C VAL A 142 5.47 9.64 4.13
N ARG A 143 4.79 8.64 3.54
CA ARG A 143 3.32 8.63 3.37
C ARG A 143 2.59 7.99 4.55
N TYR A 144 3.20 7.05 5.26
CA TYR A 144 2.50 6.24 6.25
C TYR A 144 3.33 5.97 7.50
N ARG A 145 2.64 5.83 8.64
CA ARG A 145 3.09 4.97 9.73
C ARG A 145 2.58 3.56 9.42
N ILE A 146 3.49 2.60 9.31
CA ILE A 146 3.19 1.23 8.92
C ILE A 146 3.51 0.29 10.09
N GLU A 147 2.55 -0.56 10.44
CA GLU A 147 2.73 -1.59 11.45
C GLU A 147 2.44 -2.97 10.86
N LEU A 148 3.43 -3.87 10.92
CA LEU A 148 3.26 -5.27 10.57
C LEU A 148 2.58 -6.00 11.73
N LYS A 149 1.31 -6.39 11.53
CA LYS A 149 0.50 -7.00 12.59
C LYS A 149 0.65 -8.51 12.66
N ARG A 150 0.66 -9.18 11.49
CA ARG A 150 0.60 -10.65 11.46
C ARG A 150 1.06 -11.23 10.13
N TYR A 151 1.84 -12.30 10.17
CA TYR A 151 2.06 -13.18 9.01
C TYR A 151 0.91 -14.17 8.83
N VAL A 152 0.51 -14.39 7.57
CA VAL A 152 -0.60 -15.26 7.17
C VAL A 152 -0.07 -16.33 6.22
N SER A 153 -0.17 -17.59 6.65
CA SER A 153 0.30 -18.71 5.83
C SER A 153 -0.50 -18.83 4.53
N LYS A 154 0.20 -19.12 3.43
CA LYS A 154 -0.37 -19.42 2.10
C LYS A 154 -1.50 -20.46 2.12
N ARG A 155 -1.50 -21.38 3.10
CA ARG A 155 -2.53 -22.42 3.26
C ARG A 155 -3.93 -21.86 3.55
N ASN A 156 -4.06 -20.57 3.85
CA ASN A 156 -5.35 -19.92 4.09
C ASN A 156 -6.01 -19.39 2.81
N PHE A 157 -5.41 -19.64 1.63
CA PHE A 157 -5.87 -19.10 0.36
C PHE A 157 -6.20 -20.21 -0.65
N ASN A 158 -7.11 -19.89 -1.56
CA ASN A 158 -7.40 -20.71 -2.73
C ASN A 158 -7.54 -19.84 -3.99
N PRO A 159 -6.81 -20.13 -5.08
CA PRO A 159 -5.70 -21.08 -5.14
C PRO A 159 -4.58 -20.71 -4.16
N GLN A 160 -3.84 -21.71 -3.67
CA GLN A 160 -2.73 -21.48 -2.74
C GLN A 160 -1.58 -20.75 -3.46
N PRO A 161 -1.11 -19.59 -2.95
CA PRO A 161 0.07 -18.90 -3.51
C PRO A 161 1.37 -19.62 -3.16
N GLU A 162 2.46 -19.23 -3.82
CA GLU A 162 3.80 -19.77 -3.55
C GLU A 162 4.41 -19.26 -2.24
N VAL A 163 4.02 -18.07 -1.82
CA VAL A 163 4.59 -17.33 -0.68
C VAL A 163 3.52 -16.99 0.34
N ASP A 164 3.94 -16.74 1.58
CA ASP A 164 3.06 -16.25 2.63
C ASP A 164 2.69 -14.77 2.42
N SER A 165 1.63 -14.35 3.11
CA SER A 165 1.15 -12.97 3.15
C SER A 165 1.44 -12.32 4.51
N ALA A 166 1.27 -11.01 4.61
CA ALA A 166 1.28 -10.29 5.88
C ALA A 166 0.21 -9.20 5.91
N ILE A 167 -0.36 -8.99 7.09
CA ILE A 167 -1.34 -7.94 7.38
C ILE A 167 -0.60 -6.72 7.91
N LEU A 168 -0.86 -5.58 7.30
CA LEU A 168 -0.33 -4.28 7.66
C LEU A 168 -1.45 -3.35 8.12
N VAL A 169 -1.16 -2.53 9.11
CA VAL A 169 -1.94 -1.33 9.43
C VAL A 169 -1.17 -0.13 8.91
N LEU A 170 -1.87 0.74 8.18
CA LEU A 170 -1.34 2.00 7.64
C LEU A 170 -2.11 3.16 8.27
N GLU A 171 -1.39 4.11 8.84
CA GLU A 171 -1.94 5.41 9.25
C GLU A 171 -1.33 6.49 8.36
N LYS A 172 -2.18 7.32 7.75
CA LYS A 172 -1.75 8.36 6.81
C LYS A 172 -0.93 9.41 7.54
N LYS A 173 0.29 9.68 7.07
CA LYS A 173 1.09 10.81 7.53
C LYS A 173 0.75 12.04 6.72
N LYS A 174 0.71 13.18 7.41
CA LYS A 174 0.80 14.48 6.76
C LYS A 174 2.21 14.63 6.20
N TYR A 175 2.29 15.03 4.94
CA TYR A 175 3.57 15.35 4.32
C TYR A 175 3.95 16.78 4.69
N GLU A 176 5.10 16.94 5.35
CA GLU A 176 5.52 18.21 5.98
C GLU A 176 6.89 18.71 5.47
N GLU A 177 7.42 18.07 4.42
CA GLU A 177 8.68 18.53 3.81
C GLU A 177 8.47 19.83 3.01
N PRO A 178 9.51 20.68 2.89
CA PRO A 178 9.41 21.98 2.23
C PRO A 178 9.41 21.90 0.69
N TYR A 179 9.50 20.69 0.13
CA TYR A 179 9.52 20.42 -1.30
C TYR A 179 8.32 19.56 -1.71
N PRO A 180 7.85 19.64 -2.97
CA PRO A 180 6.74 18.81 -3.44
C PRO A 180 7.05 17.32 -3.40
N MET A 181 6.02 16.49 -3.20
CA MET A 181 6.16 15.03 -3.21
C MET A 181 6.69 14.49 -4.55
N ASP A 182 6.30 15.09 -5.67
CA ASP A 182 6.81 14.71 -7.01
C ASP A 182 8.31 14.99 -7.15
N PHE A 183 8.82 16.01 -6.47
CA PHE A 183 10.26 16.29 -6.44
C PHE A 183 11.01 15.20 -5.69
N LEU A 184 10.50 14.81 -4.51
CA LEU A 184 11.03 13.67 -3.76
C LEU A 184 11.05 12.42 -4.63
N ASP A 185 9.93 12.08 -5.26
CA ASP A 185 9.80 10.87 -6.10
C ASP A 185 10.84 10.87 -7.23
N GLY A 186 11.06 12.00 -7.89
CA GLY A 186 12.10 12.18 -8.91
C GLY A 186 13.52 11.97 -8.38
N VAL A 187 13.86 12.55 -7.23
CA VAL A 187 15.19 12.37 -6.60
C VAL A 187 15.39 10.91 -6.18
N LEU A 188 14.37 10.26 -5.62
CA LEU A 188 14.46 8.85 -5.23
C LEU A 188 14.63 7.94 -6.46
N ILE A 189 14.01 8.25 -7.60
CA ILE A 189 14.22 7.53 -8.87
C ILE A 189 15.69 7.62 -9.28
N GLU A 190 16.24 8.83 -9.37
CA GLU A 190 17.63 9.03 -9.77
C GLU A 190 18.60 8.33 -8.81
N MET A 191 18.44 8.56 -7.51
CA MET A 191 19.30 8.02 -6.48
C MET A 191 19.32 6.48 -6.46
N PHE A 192 18.16 5.83 -6.46
CA PHE A 192 18.09 4.37 -6.35
C PHE A 192 18.39 3.63 -7.67
N SER A 193 18.31 4.31 -8.82
CA SER A 193 18.83 3.76 -10.09
C SER A 193 20.36 3.54 -10.03
N LYS A 194 21.06 4.36 -9.23
CA LYS A 194 22.51 4.33 -9.03
C LYS A 194 22.89 3.84 -7.62
N LYS A 195 22.07 3.00 -6.96
CA LYS A 195 22.21 2.62 -5.53
C LYS A 195 23.58 2.07 -5.07
N ARG A 196 24.43 1.61 -5.99
CA ARG A 196 25.79 1.08 -5.71
C ARG A 196 26.90 2.13 -5.89
N LYS A 197 26.58 3.32 -6.41
CA LYS A 197 27.52 4.43 -6.59
C LYS A 197 27.55 5.30 -5.32
N LYS A 198 28.68 5.96 -5.11
CA LYS A 198 28.85 7.02 -4.09
C LYS A 198 27.92 8.20 -4.42
N LEU A 199 27.40 8.89 -3.41
CA LEU A 199 26.55 10.06 -3.61
C LEU A 199 27.24 11.16 -4.43
N SER A 200 28.55 11.36 -4.25
CA SER A 200 29.34 12.31 -5.05
C SER A 200 29.43 11.96 -6.54
N ASN A 201 29.09 10.74 -6.93
CA ASN A 201 28.99 10.32 -8.33
C ASN A 201 27.54 10.36 -8.86
N ILE A 202 26.59 10.80 -8.03
CA ILE A 202 25.16 10.88 -8.36
C ILE A 202 24.73 12.34 -8.39
N PHE A 203 25.11 13.12 -7.38
CA PHE A 203 24.74 14.52 -7.20
C PHE A 203 25.97 15.41 -7.00
N ASP A 204 25.94 16.61 -7.57
CA ASP A 204 26.98 17.62 -7.39
C ASP A 204 26.88 18.34 -6.03
N VAL A 205 25.70 18.29 -5.42
CA VAL A 205 25.39 18.89 -4.12
C VAL A 205 24.95 17.78 -3.16
N TYR A 206 25.58 17.71 -1.99
CA TYR A 206 25.27 16.75 -0.93
C TYR A 206 25.75 17.27 0.43
N PRO A 207 25.17 16.83 1.56
CA PRO A 207 25.63 17.26 2.88
C PRO A 207 27.09 16.87 3.17
N PRO A 208 27.86 17.67 3.94
CA PRO A 208 29.23 17.35 4.31
C PRO A 208 29.36 15.93 4.91
N GLY A 209 30.40 15.19 4.49
CA GLY A 209 30.64 13.82 4.96
C GLY A 209 29.75 12.73 4.35
N MET A 210 28.78 13.08 3.48
CA MET A 210 27.92 12.09 2.82
C MET A 210 28.43 11.64 1.45
N GLY A 211 29.38 12.33 0.83
CA GLY A 211 29.83 12.06 -0.54
C GLY A 211 30.22 10.60 -0.80
N ASP A 212 30.92 9.95 0.14
CA ASP A 212 31.35 8.55 0.04
C ASP A 212 30.27 7.52 0.37
N LYS A 213 29.14 7.94 0.94
CA LYS A 213 28.02 7.04 1.27
C LYS A 213 27.32 6.58 -0.01
N ARG A 214 26.65 5.44 0.09
CA ARG A 214 25.80 4.89 -0.98
C ARG A 214 24.35 4.99 -0.55
N PRO A 215 23.39 5.15 -1.48
CA PRO A 215 21.96 5.21 -1.15
C PRO A 215 21.46 4.07 -0.26
N SER A 216 21.98 2.85 -0.44
CA SER A 216 21.61 1.68 0.39
C SER A 216 22.03 1.78 1.85
N ASN A 217 22.94 2.69 2.18
CA ASN A 217 23.53 2.83 3.52
C ASN A 217 23.05 4.10 4.22
N LEU A 218 22.11 4.84 3.62
CA LEU A 218 21.54 6.04 4.20
C LEU A 218 20.34 5.68 5.07
N THR A 219 20.15 6.44 6.14
CA THR A 219 18.88 6.49 6.86
C THR A 219 17.84 7.31 6.09
N VAL A 220 16.56 7.18 6.45
CA VAL A 220 15.52 8.02 5.83
C VAL A 220 15.74 9.51 6.12
N SER A 221 16.17 9.85 7.34
CA SER A 221 16.48 11.26 7.69
C SER A 221 17.55 11.84 6.78
N GLU A 222 18.66 11.12 6.59
CA GLU A 222 19.75 11.56 5.71
C GLU A 222 19.30 11.73 4.26
N ILE A 223 18.38 10.87 3.80
CA ILE A 223 17.78 11.00 2.47
C ILE A 223 16.94 12.29 2.39
N LEU A 224 16.08 12.56 3.38
CA LEU A 224 15.23 13.75 3.38
C LEU A 224 16.04 15.04 3.49
N ASP A 225 17.14 15.03 4.25
CA ASP A 225 18.07 16.15 4.37
C ASP A 225 18.81 16.41 3.05
N LEU A 226 19.25 15.34 2.36
CA LEU A 226 19.82 15.45 1.02
C LEU A 226 18.81 16.04 0.03
N VAL A 227 17.58 15.55 0.03
CA VAL A 227 16.52 16.05 -0.88
C VAL A 227 16.22 17.53 -0.59
N ARG A 228 16.19 17.93 0.69
CA ARG A 228 16.02 19.34 1.09
C ARG A 228 17.11 20.23 0.52
N LEU A 229 18.36 19.82 0.68
CA LEU A 229 19.51 20.55 0.15
C LEU A 229 19.48 20.65 -1.38
N LEU A 230 19.12 19.56 -2.07
CA LEU A 230 18.98 19.56 -3.52
C LEU A 230 17.90 20.55 -3.97
N TYR A 231 16.75 20.55 -3.30
CA TYR A 231 15.66 21.48 -3.60
C TYR A 231 16.08 22.94 -3.41
N GLU A 232 16.73 23.27 -2.29
CA GLU A 232 17.23 24.61 -2.00
C GLU A 232 18.32 25.08 -2.98
N SER A 233 19.13 24.14 -3.50
CA SER A 233 20.15 24.43 -4.51
C SER A 233 19.60 24.65 -5.93
N GLY A 234 18.30 24.48 -6.14
CA GLY A 234 17.67 24.57 -7.46
C GLY A 234 17.93 23.35 -8.35
N PHE A 235 18.28 22.20 -7.76
CA PHE A 235 18.44 20.95 -8.50
C PHE A 235 17.15 20.62 -9.24
N SER A 236 17.26 20.22 -10.50
CA SER A 236 16.12 19.76 -11.31
C SER A 236 16.28 18.28 -11.60
N THR A 237 15.25 17.50 -11.28
CA THR A 237 15.19 16.09 -11.64
C THR A 237 15.07 15.97 -13.15
N ARG A 238 15.89 15.13 -13.77
CA ARG A 238 15.72 14.82 -15.20
C ARG A 238 14.39 14.08 -15.35
N ARG A 239 13.41 14.69 -16.02
CA ARG A 239 12.15 14.03 -16.40
C ARG A 239 12.42 12.82 -17.28
#